data_AF-F3CFE7-F1
#
_entry.id   AF-F3CFE7-F1
#
_cell.length_a   1.000
_cell.length_b   1.000
_cell.length_c   1.000
_cell.angle_alpha   90.00
_cell.angle_beta   90.00
_cell.angle_gamma   90.00
#
_symmetry.space_group_name_H-M   'P 1'
#
loop_
_entity.id
_entity.type
_entity.pdbx_description
1 polymer ?
#
loop_
_entity_poly.entity_id
_entity_poly.type
_entity_poly.pdbx_seq_one_letter_code
_entity_poly.pdbx_strand_id
1 'polypeptide(L)' 'PDNRREYLRGRLEQGRAVAYRNQSSGVLRSAAWADGLIEVREGSTVAEGDWVNFIPLSEVLG' A
#
# COMPACT_ATOMS: atom_id res chain seq x y z
N PRO A 1 -7.94 -17.72 9.78
CA PRO A 1 -6.73 -17.20 9.12
C PRO A 1 -7.15 -16.27 7.98
N ASP A 2 -6.88 -14.98 8.12
CA ASP A 2 -7.22 -14.00 7.07
C ASP A 2 -6.42 -14.33 5.82
N ASN A 3 -7.12 -14.79 4.78
CA ASN A 3 -6.53 -15.34 3.56
C ASN A 3 -6.57 -14.31 2.43
N ARG A 4 -6.61 -13.03 2.82
CA ARG A 4 -6.82 -11.93 1.89
C ARG A 4 -5.51 -11.22 1.61
N ARG A 5 -5.28 -10.99 0.33
CA ARG A 5 -4.28 -10.04 -0.13
C ARG A 5 -4.76 -8.62 0.15
N GLU A 6 -3.93 -7.84 0.80
CA GLU A 6 -4.23 -6.45 1.12
C GLU A 6 -3.40 -5.51 0.23
N TYR A 7 -4.04 -4.41 -0.18
CA TYR A 7 -3.42 -3.35 -0.95
C TYR A 7 -3.52 -2.06 -0.14
N LEU A 8 -2.43 -1.72 0.53
CA LEU A 8 -2.37 -0.54 1.39
C LEU A 8 -2.01 0.68 0.54
N ARG A 9 -2.72 1.78 0.73
CA ARG A 9 -2.38 3.05 0.08
C ARG A 9 -1.09 3.58 0.68
N GLY A 10 -0.12 3.90 -0.16
CA GLY A 10 1.19 4.36 0.27
C GLY A 10 1.84 5.36 -0.67
N ARG A 11 2.94 5.95 -0.21
CA ARG A 11 3.89 6.72 -1.01
C ARG A 11 5.26 6.06 -0.98
N LEU A 12 6.08 6.38 -1.97
CA LEU A 12 7.49 6.02 -1.95
C LEU A 12 8.30 7.24 -1.52
N GLU A 13 8.86 7.19 -0.31
CA GLU A 13 9.71 8.26 0.24
C GLU A 13 11.14 7.75 0.33
N GLN A 14 12.04 8.31 -0.49
CA GLN A 14 13.46 7.95 -0.50
C GLN A 14 13.71 6.43 -0.62
N GLY A 15 12.89 5.74 -1.43
CA GLY A 15 12.95 4.30 -1.63
C GLY A 15 12.28 3.47 -0.53
N ARG A 16 11.62 4.10 0.45
CA ARG A 16 10.83 3.43 1.49
C ARG A 16 9.34 3.55 1.18
N ALA A 17 8.62 2.45 1.26
CA ALA A 17 7.17 2.46 1.16
C ALA A 17 6.55 2.92 2.50
N VAL A 18 5.84 4.04 2.47
CA VAL A 18 5.18 4.61 3.65
C VAL A 18 3.68 4.46 3.50
N ALA A 19 3.06 3.62 4.34
CA ALA A 19 1.62 3.41 4.34
C ALA A 19 0.89 4.61 4.95
N TYR A 20 -0.23 5.00 4.35
CA TYR A 20 -1.10 6.02 4.92
C TYR A 20 -1.71 5.54 6.25
N ARG A 21 -1.74 6.40 7.27
CA ARG A 21 -2.19 6.03 8.63
C ARG A 21 -3.61 5.43 8.66
N ASN A 22 -4.51 5.89 7.80
CA ASN A 22 -5.90 5.42 7.75
C ASN A 22 -6.22 4.66 6.46
N GLN A 23 -6.24 3.33 6.53
CA GLN A 23 -6.49 2.44 5.40
C GLN A 23 -7.98 2.15 5.16
N SER A 24 -8.92 2.89 5.76
CA SER A 24 -10.35 2.76 5.44
C SER A 24 -10.65 3.20 3.99
N SER A 25 -11.29 2.34 3.21
CA SER A 25 -11.58 2.57 1.78
C SER A 25 -12.55 3.72 1.53
N GLY A 26 -13.34 4.13 2.52
CA GLY A 26 -14.24 5.29 2.43
C GLY A 26 -13.54 6.66 2.51
N VAL A 27 -12.23 6.69 2.78
CA VAL A 27 -11.47 7.93 2.90
C VAL A 27 -10.83 8.27 1.55
N LEU A 28 -11.55 9.03 0.72
CA LEU A 28 -11.05 9.51 -0.59
C LEU A 28 -9.71 10.26 -0.48
N ARG A 29 -9.45 10.93 0.65
CA ARG A 29 -8.18 11.58 0.92
C ARG A 29 -6.99 10.63 0.91
N SER A 30 -7.19 9.35 1.28
CA SER A 30 -6.12 8.34 1.22
C SER A 30 -5.73 7.98 -0.22
N ALA A 31 -6.68 8.02 -1.15
CA ALA A 31 -6.43 7.77 -2.57
C ALA A 31 -5.72 8.95 -3.24
N ALA A 32 -6.18 10.19 -2.97
CA ALA A 32 -5.52 11.40 -3.48
C ALA A 32 -4.13 11.63 -2.85
N TRP A 33 -3.89 11.08 -1.66
CA TRP A 33 -2.58 11.13 -1.03
C TRP A 33 -1.65 10.03 -1.54
N ALA A 34 -2.11 8.86 -1.93
CA ALA A 34 -1.21 7.77 -2.32
C ALA A 34 -0.53 8.02 -3.68
N ASP A 35 0.74 7.61 -3.80
CA ASP A 35 1.42 7.51 -5.09
C ASP A 35 1.28 6.08 -5.67
N GLY A 36 0.92 5.10 -4.83
CA GLY A 36 0.83 3.69 -5.19
C GLY A 36 0.15 2.83 -4.13
N LEU A 37 0.16 1.53 -4.40
CA LEU A 37 -0.33 0.48 -3.52
C LEU A 37 0.83 -0.38 -3.04
N ILE A 38 0.87 -0.64 -1.74
CA ILE A 38 1.77 -1.59 -1.11
C ILE A 38 1.03 -2.92 -1.02
N GLU A 39 1.54 -3.94 -1.71
CA GLU A 39 0.97 -5.28 -1.69
C GLU A 39 1.44 -6.05 -0.44
N VAL A 40 0.47 -6.50 0.37
CA VAL A 40 0.69 -7.43 1.48
C VAL A 40 0.02 -8.75 1.11
N ARG A 41 0.83 -9.78 0.90
CA ARG A 41 0.35 -11.10 0.49
C ARG A 41 -0.35 -11.81 1.64
N GLU A 42 -1.34 -12.62 1.29
CA GLU A 42 -2.03 -13.50 2.22
C GLU A 42 -1.03 -14.33 3.05
N GLY A 43 -1.32 -14.48 4.35
CA GLY A 43 -0.45 -15.21 5.27
C GLY A 43 0.91 -14.55 5.58
N SER A 44 1.15 -13.33 5.08
CA SER A 44 2.38 -12.57 5.34
C SER A 44 2.11 -11.46 6.34
N THR A 45 3.06 -11.22 7.25
CA THR A 45 3.08 -10.03 8.09
C THR A 45 4.31 -9.22 7.71
N VAL A 46 4.09 -7.96 7.33
CA VAL A 46 5.16 -7.04 6.92
C VAL A 46 5.56 -6.17 8.12
N ALA A 47 6.84 -6.16 8.43
CA ALA A 47 7.45 -5.30 9.43
C ALA A 47 8.26 -4.16 8.77
N GLU A 48 8.65 -3.17 9.57
CA GLU A 48 9.52 -2.11 9.07
C GLU A 48 10.88 -2.68 8.65
N GLY A 49 11.29 -2.39 7.42
CA GLY A 49 12.54 -2.88 6.84
C GLY A 49 12.37 -4.09 5.91
N ASP A 50 11.18 -4.70 5.90
CA ASP A 50 10.88 -5.77 4.96
C ASP A 50 10.71 -5.24 3.54
N TRP A 51 11.09 -6.07 2.58
CA TRP A 51 10.80 -5.81 1.17
C TRP A 51 9.33 -6.03 0.87
N VAL A 52 8.74 -5.06 0.19
CA VAL A 52 7.35 -5.09 -0.26
C VAL A 52 7.28 -4.81 -1.74
N ASN A 53 6.23 -5.32 -2.38
CA ASN A 53 5.92 -4.96 -3.75
C ASN A 53 5.11 -3.66 -3.77
N PHE A 54 5.56 -2.68 -4.55
CA PHE A 54 4.93 -1.38 -4.68
C PHE A 54 4.41 -1.21 -6.10
N ILE A 55 3.11 -0.97 -6.24
CA ILE A 55 2.41 -0.83 -7.51
C ILE A 55 2.07 0.66 -7.70
N PRO A 56 2.74 1.40 -8.60
CA PRO A 56 2.44 2.80 -8.84
C PRO A 56 1.01 2.99 -9.36
N LEU A 57 0.27 3.99 -8.84
CA LEU A 57 -1.09 4.27 -9.32
C LEU A 57 -1.12 4.67 -10.80
N SER A 58 -0.03 5.26 -11.31
CA SER A 58 0.14 5.57 -12.73
C SER A 58 0.06 4.35 -13.65
N GLU A 59 0.40 3.16 -13.15
CA GLU A 59 0.31 1.91 -13.92
C GLU A 59 -1.10 1.31 -13.91
N VAL A 60 -1.97 1.76 -13.01
CA VAL A 60 -3.31 1.21 -12.79
C VAL A 60 -4.39 2.11 -13.41
N LEU A 61 -4.16 3.43 -13.47
CA LEU A 61 -5.15 4.43 -13.90
C LEU A 61 -4.99 4.89 -15.36
N GLY A 62 -4.30 4.08 -16.18
CA GLY A 62 -4.11 4.34 -17.61
C GLY A 62 -5.40 4.29 -18.44
#